data_AF-A0A3P6SXF4-F1
#
_entry.id   AF-A0A3P6SXF4-F1
#
_cell.length_a   1.000
_cell.length_b   1.000
_cell.length_c   1.000
_cell.angle_alpha   90.00
_cell.angle_beta   90.00
_cell.angle_gamma   90.00
#
_symmetry.space_group_name_H-M   'P 1'
#
loop_
_entity.id
_entity.type
_entity.pdbx_description
1 polymer ?
#
loop_
_entity_poly.entity_id
_entity_poly.type
_entity_poly.pdbx_seq_one_letter_code
_entity_poly.pdbx_strand_id
1 'polypeptide(L)'
;MMLLNAVYFKGAWKEKFDKEWTEPNHEKFQIPMMATFGYFPIFEDNEVQVLAMPYEGDKNMNMYIFLPRNRFGLEDFERSLNGSKMMHYFQNCKASKESYVSH
;
A
#
# COMPACT_ATOMS: atom_id res chain seq x y z
N MET A 1 -31.35 -16.96 15.47
CA MET A 1 -31.01 -15.54 15.18
C MET A 1 -29.71 -15.54 14.39
N MET A 2 -29.64 -14.83 13.27
CA MET A 2 -28.47 -14.80 12.38
C MET A 2 -28.11 -13.35 12.05
N LEU A 3 -26.81 -13.04 12.10
CA LEU A 3 -26.22 -11.76 11.73
C LEU A 3 -25.46 -11.95 10.42
N LEU A 4 -25.85 -11.20 9.38
CA LEU A 4 -25.19 -11.19 8.08
C LEU A 4 -24.63 -9.80 7.81
N ASN A 5 -23.33 -9.73 7.52
CA ASN A 5 -22.63 -8.50 7.11
C ASN A 5 -21.99 -8.74 5.73
N ALA A 6 -22.16 -7.78 4.83
CA ALA A 6 -21.48 -7.74 3.53
C ALA A 6 -20.99 -6.31 3.29
N VAL A 7 -19.69 -6.16 3.04
CA VAL A 7 -19.05 -4.88 2.73
C VAL A 7 -18.43 -4.99 1.33
N TYR A 8 -18.78 -4.05 0.45
CA TYR A 8 -18.23 -3.94 -0.90
C TYR A 8 -17.53 -2.61 -1.07
N PHE A 9 -16.33 -2.64 -1.64
CA PHE A 9 -15.53 -1.45 -1.90
C PHE A 9 -14.96 -1.48 -3.31
N LYS A 10 -15.17 -0.39 -4.07
CA LYS A 10 -14.60 -0.16 -5.40
C LYS A 10 -14.25 1.33 -5.53
N GLY A 11 -12.97 1.65 -5.36
CA GLY A 11 -12.44 3.00 -5.54
C GLY A 11 -11.53 3.07 -6.76
N ALA A 12 -11.55 4.20 -7.47
CA ALA A 12 -10.55 4.52 -8.48
C ALA A 12 -9.35 5.20 -7.79
N TRP A 13 -8.12 4.91 -8.23
CA TRP A 13 -6.94 5.62 -7.73
C TRP A 13 -6.97 7.09 -8.15
N LYS A 14 -6.51 7.98 -7.27
CA LYS A 14 -6.27 9.38 -7.61
C LYS A 14 -5.15 9.50 -8.66
N GLU A 15 -4.02 8.85 -8.40
CA GLU A 15 -2.93 8.68 -9.36
C GLU A 15 -3.05 7.25 -9.95
N LYS A 16 -3.43 7.14 -11.22
CA LYS A 16 -3.74 5.85 -11.85
C LYS A 16 -2.47 5.16 -12.37
N PHE A 17 -2.52 3.84 -12.48
CA PHE A 17 -1.48 3.06 -13.15
C PHE A 17 -1.72 3.09 -14.65
N ASP A 18 -0.66 3.35 -15.41
CA ASP A 18 -0.71 3.20 -16.86
C ASP A 18 -0.63 1.71 -17.20
N LYS A 19 -1.54 1.25 -18.07
CA LYS A 19 -1.55 -0.14 -18.52
C LYS A 19 -0.31 -0.45 -19.38
N GLU A 20 0.24 0.54 -20.05
CA GLU A 20 1.45 0.38 -20.87
C GLU A 20 2.69 0.10 -20.03
N TRP A 21 2.67 0.48 -18.74
CA TRP A 21 3.78 0.24 -17.81
C TRP A 21 3.57 -1.01 -16.94
N THR A 22 2.56 -1.81 -17.25
CA THR A 22 2.30 -3.05 -16.54
C THR A 22 3.05 -4.20 -17.20
N GLU A 23 4.09 -4.70 -16.54
CA GLU A 23 4.98 -5.72 -17.10
C GLU A 23 4.93 -7.04 -16.31
N PRO A 24 5.11 -8.20 -16.96
CA PRO A 24 5.17 -9.47 -16.25
C PRO A 24 6.42 -9.58 -15.36
N ASN A 25 6.25 -9.96 -14.10
CA ASN A 25 7.37 -10.42 -13.27
C ASN A 25 7.73 -11.86 -13.63
N HIS A 26 9.01 -12.13 -13.87
CA HIS A 26 9.51 -13.43 -14.34
C HIS A 26 10.22 -14.27 -13.27
N GLU A 27 10.29 -13.83 -12.01
CA GLU A 27 11.11 -14.51 -11.00
C GLU A 27 10.57 -15.88 -10.54
N LYS A 28 9.26 -16.02 -10.38
CA LYS A 28 8.64 -17.29 -9.89
C LYS A 28 7.26 -17.58 -10.47
N PHE A 29 6.44 -16.55 -10.66
CA PHE A 29 5.11 -16.65 -11.26
C PHE A 29 4.89 -15.43 -12.15
N GLN A 30 4.28 -15.64 -13.31
CA GLN A 30 3.95 -14.55 -14.22
C GLN A 30 2.79 -13.74 -13.65
N ILE A 31 3.12 -12.67 -12.94
CA ILE A 31 2.15 -11.73 -12.36
C ILE A 31 2.33 -10.38 -13.04
N PRO A 32 1.25 -9.73 -13.52
CA PRO A 32 1.33 -8.38 -14.07
C PRO A 32 1.67 -7.39 -12.95
N MET A 33 2.90 -6.88 -12.94
CA MET A 33 3.34 -5.85 -12.01
C MET A 33 2.99 -4.49 -12.59
N MET A 34 2.19 -3.72 -11.85
CA MET A 34 1.79 -2.38 -12.24
C MET A 34 2.86 -1.36 -11.80
N ALA A 35 3.08 -0.31 -12.60
CA ALA A 35 3.97 0.79 -12.25
C ALA A 35 3.30 2.16 -12.46
N THR A 36 3.64 3.12 -11.61
CA THR A 36 3.20 4.52 -11.71
C THR A 36 4.20 5.44 -11.01
N PHE A 37 4.19 6.73 -11.37
CA PHE A 37 5.00 7.78 -10.75
C PHE A 37 4.08 8.87 -10.24
N GLY A 38 4.35 9.33 -9.02
CA GLY A 38 3.55 10.39 -8.42
C GLY A 38 4.05 10.76 -7.03
N TYR A 39 3.37 11.72 -6.44
CA TYR A 39 3.60 12.13 -5.06
C TYR A 39 2.71 11.30 -4.15
N PHE A 40 3.29 10.28 -3.53
CA PHE A 40 2.59 9.43 -2.58
C PHE A 40 3.08 9.72 -1.15
N PRO A 41 2.17 9.77 -0.15
CA PRO A 41 2.57 9.82 1.24
C PRO A 41 3.25 8.51 1.64
N ILE A 42 4.46 8.61 2.19
CA ILE A 42 5.26 7.46 2.61
C ILE A 42 5.77 7.68 4.03
N PHE A 43 5.87 6.58 4.76
CA PHE A 43 6.60 6.48 6.02
C PHE A 43 7.58 5.30 5.92
N GLU A 44 8.79 5.47 6.44
CA GLU A 44 9.80 4.43 6.45
C GLU A 44 10.56 4.42 7.77
N ASP A 45 10.75 3.24 8.33
CA ASP A 45 11.68 2.98 9.43
C ASP A 45 12.47 1.67 9.20
N ASN A 46 13.14 1.20 10.25
CA ASN A 46 13.94 -0.02 10.21
C ASN A 46 13.10 -1.30 10.11
N GLU A 47 11.81 -1.24 10.44
CA GLU A 47 10.89 -2.38 10.47
C GLU A 47 10.07 -2.45 9.17
N VAL A 48 9.58 -1.31 8.67
CA VAL A 48 8.57 -1.26 7.60
C VAL A 48 8.72 -0.04 6.69
N GLN A 49 8.29 -0.21 5.45
CA GLN A 49 7.93 0.88 4.53
C GLN A 49 6.42 0.90 4.34
N VAL A 50 5.80 2.07 4.49
CA VAL A 50 4.35 2.26 4.37
C VAL A 50 4.07 3.24 3.25
N LEU A 51 3.25 2.83 2.29
CA LEU A 51 2.78 3.64 1.17
C LEU A 51 1.29 3.92 1.33
N ALA A 52 0.89 5.19 1.27
CA ALA A 52 -0.51 5.58 1.18
C ALA A 52 -0.90 5.88 -0.27
N MET A 53 -1.92 5.20 -0.77
CA MET A 53 -2.48 5.39 -2.12
C MET A 53 -3.87 6.01 -2.02
N PRO A 54 -4.03 7.31 -2.32
CA PRO A 54 -5.32 7.98 -2.26
C PRO A 54 -6.28 7.48 -3.35
N TYR A 55 -7.55 7.33 -3.00
CA TYR A 55 -8.61 7.15 -3.98
C TYR A 55 -9.09 8.51 -4.54
N GLU A 56 -9.71 8.48 -5.72
CA GLU A 56 -10.38 9.61 -6.33
C GLU A 56 -11.62 10.00 -5.49
N GLY A 57 -11.93 11.30 -5.45
CA GLY A 57 -13.11 11.84 -4.75
C GLY A 57 -12.90 12.20 -3.28
N ASP A 58 -12.23 11.36 -2.48
CA ASP A 58 -11.99 11.63 -1.06
C ASP A 58 -10.50 11.51 -0.69
N LYS A 59 -9.89 12.64 -0.28
CA LYS A 59 -8.49 12.71 0.14
C LYS A 59 -8.20 11.93 1.42
N ASN A 60 -9.21 11.65 2.24
CA ASN A 60 -9.08 10.89 3.47
C ASN A 60 -9.12 9.38 3.23
N MET A 61 -9.62 8.94 2.07
CA MET A 61 -9.71 7.53 1.73
C MET A 61 -8.45 7.06 1.01
N ASN A 62 -7.65 6.26 1.71
CA ASN A 62 -6.36 5.77 1.22
C ASN A 62 -6.26 4.26 1.40
N MET A 63 -5.66 3.55 0.45
CA MET A 63 -5.11 2.23 0.70
C MET A 63 -3.71 2.40 1.30
N TYR A 64 -3.46 1.78 2.46
CA TYR A 64 -2.13 1.72 3.04
C TYR A 64 -1.51 0.36 2.76
N ILE A 65 -0.34 0.37 2.12
CA ILE A 65 0.44 -0.84 1.81
C ILE A 65 1.62 -0.89 2.77
N PHE A 66 1.73 -1.96 3.54
CA PHE A 66 2.82 -2.20 4.48
C PHE A 66 3.80 -3.19 3.86
N LEU A 67 5.05 -2.79 3.70
CA LEU A 67 6.13 -3.60 3.18
C LEU A 67 7.20 -3.78 4.28
N PRO A 68 7.19 -4.90 5.01
CA PRO A 68 8.23 -5.22 5.99
C PRO A 68 9.61 -5.24 5.34
N ARG A 69 10.62 -4.67 6.01
CA ARG A 69 12.00 -4.61 5.50
C ARG A 69 12.67 -5.99 5.48
N ASN A 70 12.32 -6.85 6.42
CA ASN A 70 12.88 -8.20 6.49
C ASN A 70 12.19 -9.11 5.47
N ARG A 71 13.00 -9.80 4.67
CA ARG A 71 12.50 -10.84 3.76
C ARG A 71 11.84 -11.95 4.58
N PHE A 72 10.59 -12.31 4.24
CA PHE A 72 9.74 -13.23 5.00
C PHE A 72 9.29 -12.71 6.40
N GLY A 73 9.49 -11.43 6.70
CA GLY A 73 9.10 -10.83 7.99
C GLY A 73 7.62 -10.43 8.12
N LEU A 74 6.76 -10.82 7.18
CA LEU A 74 5.35 -10.42 7.19
C LEU A 74 4.60 -10.95 8.42
N GLU A 75 4.79 -12.22 8.77
CA GLU A 75 4.11 -12.82 9.92
C GLU A 75 4.51 -12.14 11.25
N ASP A 76 5.81 -11.89 11.45
CA ASP A 76 6.31 -11.21 12.65
C ASP A 76 5.82 -9.76 12.71
N PHE A 77 5.80 -9.07 11.57
CA PHE A 77 5.26 -7.71 11.46
C PHE A 77 3.78 -7.68 11.85
N GLU A 78 2.96 -8.57 11.28
CA GLU A 78 1.53 -8.68 11.58
C GLU A 78 1.26 -8.94 13.06
N ARG A 79 2.05 -9.82 13.71
CA ARG A 79 1.94 -10.08 15.15
C ARG A 79 2.28 -8.86 16.01
N SER A 80 3.19 -8.01 15.55
CA SER A 80 3.58 -6.80 16.27
C SER A 80 2.63 -5.63 16.04
N LEU A 81 1.87 -5.66 14.94
CA LEU A 81 0.99 -4.59 14.50
C LEU A 81 -0.20 -4.45 15.44
N ASN A 82 -0.41 -3.23 15.92
CA ASN A 82 -1.55 -2.88 16.76
C ASN A 82 -2.06 -1.48 16.38
N GLY A 83 -3.18 -1.07 16.97
CA GLY A 83 -3.82 0.21 16.64
C GLY A 83 -2.90 1.42 16.85
N SER A 84 -2.06 1.42 17.88
CA SER A 84 -1.13 2.52 18.15
C SER A 84 0.00 2.58 17.12
N LYS A 85 0.64 1.45 16.79
CA LYS A 85 1.64 1.38 15.71
C LYS A 85 1.03 1.79 14.37
N MET A 86 -0.15 1.27 14.03
CA MET A 86 -0.85 1.59 12.80
C MET A 86 -1.18 3.09 12.68
N MET A 87 -1.72 3.68 13.74
CA MET A 87 -2.00 5.12 13.77
C MET A 87 -0.73 5.97 13.67
N HIS A 88 0.35 5.54 14.32
CA HIS A 88 1.66 6.18 14.19
C HIS A 88 2.11 6.21 12.72
N TYR A 89 2.02 5.09 12.00
CA TYR A 89 2.39 5.03 10.58
C TYR A 89 1.53 5.96 9.72
N PHE A 90 0.20 5.97 9.94
CA PHE A 90 -0.72 6.83 9.17
C PHE A 90 -0.44 8.32 9.36
N GLN A 91 -0.17 8.74 10.60
CA GLN A 91 0.09 10.15 10.92
C GLN A 91 1.45 10.64 10.41
N ASN A 92 2.40 9.73 10.21
CA ASN A 92 3.76 10.07 9.79
C ASN A 92 4.00 9.87 8.29
N CYS A 93 3.03 9.35 7.54
CA CYS A 93 3.09 9.33 6.08
C CYS A 93 3.11 10.76 5.52
N LYS A 94 4.17 11.14 4.82
CA LYS A 94 4.36 12.47 4.21
C LYS A 94 4.67 12.33 2.74
N ALA A 95 4.18 13.25 1.92
CA ALA A 95 4.45 13.24 0.48
C ALA A 95 5.97 13.29 0.24
N SER A 96 6.52 12.23 -0.36
CA SER A 96 7.92 12.15 -0.79
C SER A 96 8.00 12.26 -2.32
N LYS A 97 9.12 12.76 -2.84
CA LYS A 97 9.33 13.05 -4.27
C LYS A 97 9.71 11.82 -5.10
N GLU A 98 9.92 10.66 -4.48
CA GLU A 98 10.59 9.54 -5.15
C GLU A 98 9.90 8.23 -4.80
N SER A 99 9.09 7.71 -5.73
CA SER A 99 8.68 6.29 -5.67
C SER A 99 8.38 5.77 -7.05
N TYR A 100 9.31 4.98 -7.58
CA TYR A 100 8.96 3.88 -8.47
C TYR A 100 8.19 2.87 -7.61
N VAL A 101 6.89 2.67 -7.86
CA VAL A 101 6.20 1.50 -7.32
C VAL A 101 6.56 0.32 -8.22
N SER A 102 7.75 -0.22 -8.05
CA SER A 102 8.17 -1.48 -8.66
C SER A 102 9.31 -2.09 -7.84
N HIS A 103 9.00 -2.98 -6.90
CA HIS A 103 9.87 -4.05 -6.43
C HIS A 103 9.00 -5.22 -5.95
#